data_AF-A0A661PUD1-F1
#
_entry.id   AF-A0A661PUD1-F1
#
_cell.length_a   1.000
_cell.length_b   1.000
_cell.length_c   1.000
_cell.angle_alpha   90.00
_cell.angle_beta   90.00
_cell.angle_gamma   90.00
#
_symmetry.space_group_name_H-M   'P 1'
#
loop_
_entity.id
_entity.type
_entity.pdbx_description
1 polymer ?
#
loop_
_entity_poly.entity_id
_entity_poly.type
_entity_poly.pdbx_seq_one_letter_code
_entity_poly.pdbx_strand_id
1 'polypeptide(L)'
;MSYEFEKYRAFGPLYRITHWVFAISCVILLFTGYYIYEPWFTTMLEKGVDDFTVANMRFFHFAAGYCFMGAVIARFYLWFFGNRQERITDALPVTKRNIKNFWGAILNYLYVKFHVPRLG
;
A
#
# COMPACT_ATOMS: atom_id res chain seq x y z
N MET A 1 -0.41 -22.05 31.30
CA MET A 1 -0.93 -20.69 31.10
C MET A 1 -1.56 -20.63 29.72
N SER A 2 -2.88 -20.78 29.61
CA SER A 2 -3.60 -20.68 28.34
C SER A 2 -3.80 -19.20 28.03
N TYR A 3 -3.17 -18.70 26.98
CA TYR A 3 -3.40 -17.33 26.52
C TYR A 3 -4.77 -17.28 25.84
N GLU A 4 -5.67 -16.46 26.38
CA GLU A 4 -6.95 -16.16 25.75
C GLU A 4 -6.74 -14.99 24.78
N PHE A 5 -6.83 -15.26 23.49
CA PHE A 5 -6.60 -14.26 22.45
C PHE A 5 -7.92 -13.62 22.02
N GLU A 6 -8.11 -12.33 22.31
CA GLU A 6 -9.27 -11.57 21.82
C GLU A 6 -9.00 -11.03 20.40
N LYS A 7 -9.87 -11.38 19.44
CA LYS A 7 -9.74 -10.94 18.04
C LYS A 7 -10.34 -9.55 17.84
N TYR A 8 -9.48 -8.55 17.84
CA TYR A 8 -9.83 -7.18 17.52
C TYR A 8 -9.83 -6.90 15.99
N ARG A 9 -10.87 -6.22 15.48
CA ARG A 9 -10.91 -5.78 14.07
C ARG A 9 -10.12 -4.48 13.91
N ALA A 10 -8.86 -4.63 13.53
CA ALA A 10 -7.95 -3.53 13.23
C ALA A 10 -8.35 -2.72 11.98
N PHE A 11 -8.41 -3.42 10.83
CA PHE A 11 -8.62 -2.80 9.52
C PHE A 11 -10.03 -3.01 9.01
N GLY A 12 -10.66 -1.92 8.56
CA GLY A 12 -11.96 -1.93 7.91
C GLY A 12 -11.93 -2.58 6.52
N PRO A 13 -13.10 -2.94 5.95
CA PRO A 13 -13.19 -3.49 4.60
C PRO A 13 -12.61 -2.55 3.54
N LEU A 14 -12.87 -1.24 3.65
CA LEU A 14 -12.37 -0.22 2.72
C LEU A 14 -10.84 -0.16 2.68
N TYR A 15 -10.18 -0.29 3.84
CA TYR A 15 -8.72 -0.39 3.92
C TYR A 15 -8.19 -1.59 3.14
N ARG A 16 -8.84 -2.75 3.26
CA ARG A 16 -8.39 -3.97 2.59
C ARG A 16 -8.54 -3.86 1.07
N ILE A 17 -9.68 -3.35 0.61
CA ILE A 17 -9.94 -3.14 -0.82
C ILE A 17 -8.91 -2.18 -1.40
N THR A 18 -8.73 -1.01 -0.77
CA THR A 18 -7.75 -0.01 -1.24
C THR A 18 -6.32 -0.56 -1.24
N HIS A 19 -5.94 -1.37 -0.23
CA HIS A 19 -4.62 -2.01 -0.19
C HIS A 19 -4.39 -2.99 -1.35
N TRP A 20 -5.36 -3.87 -1.64
CA TRP A 20 -5.23 -4.82 -2.74
C TRP A 20 -5.29 -4.15 -4.12
N VAL A 21 -6.12 -3.13 -4.29
CA VAL A 21 -6.14 -2.33 -5.52
C VAL A 21 -4.78 -1.66 -5.74
N PHE A 22 -4.18 -1.11 -4.68
CA PHE A 22 -2.84 -0.50 -4.75
C PHE A 22 -1.79 -1.53 -5.14
N ALA A 23 -1.77 -2.69 -4.49
CA ALA A 23 -0.80 -3.76 -4.76
C ALA A 23 -0.89 -4.25 -6.21
N ILE A 24 -2.11 -4.55 -6.70
CA ILE A 24 -2.33 -5.00 -8.08
C ILE A 24 -1.95 -3.91 -9.08
N SER A 25 -2.33 -2.66 -8.82
CA SER A 25 -2.03 -1.54 -9.71
C SER A 25 -0.52 -1.30 -9.81
N CYS A 26 0.22 -1.36 -8.69
CA CYS A 26 1.69 -1.26 -8.70
C CYS A 26 2.32 -2.33 -9.58
N VAL A 27 1.88 -3.58 -9.46
CA VAL A 27 2.39 -4.70 -10.25
C VAL A 27 2.16 -4.45 -11.75
N ILE A 28 0.93 -4.08 -12.14
CA ILE A 28 0.62 -3.78 -13.55
C ILE A 28 1.44 -2.59 -14.05
N LEU A 29 1.53 -1.51 -13.29
CA LEU A 29 2.27 -0.30 -13.66
C LEU A 29 3.77 -0.57 -13.82
N LEU A 30 4.37 -1.40 -12.96
CA LEU A 30 5.78 -1.79 -13.08
C LEU A 30 6.03 -2.59 -14.36
N PHE A 31 5.22 -3.63 -14.62
CA PHE A 31 5.41 -4.47 -15.79
C PHE A 31 5.14 -3.72 -17.10
N THR A 32 4.00 -3.03 -17.19
CA THR A 32 3.64 -2.27 -18.40
C THR A 32 4.54 -1.05 -18.58
N GLY A 33 4.94 -0.36 -17.51
CA GLY A 33 5.83 0.78 -17.57
C GLY A 33 7.23 0.39 -18.04
N TYR A 34 7.75 -0.73 -17.52
CA TYR A 34 9.03 -1.27 -17.97
C TYR A 34 8.99 -1.69 -19.45
N TYR A 35 7.90 -2.35 -19.88
CA TYR A 35 7.69 -2.71 -21.28
C TYR A 35 7.66 -1.48 -22.21
N ILE A 36 7.00 -0.39 -21.80
CA ILE A 36 6.91 0.83 -22.62
C ILE A 36 8.25 1.58 -22.68
N TYR A 37 9.03 1.53 -21.60
CA TYR A 37 10.32 2.20 -21.52
C TYR A 37 11.39 1.56 -22.39
N GLU A 38 11.46 0.22 -22.43
CA GLU A 38 12.56 -0.50 -23.06
C GLU A 38 12.20 -1.02 -24.47
N PRO A 39 12.81 -0.47 -25.55
CA PRO A 39 12.45 -0.81 -26.93
C PRO A 39 12.63 -2.29 -27.27
N TRP A 40 13.61 -2.96 -26.66
CA TRP A 40 13.89 -4.37 -26.93
C TRP A 40 12.70 -5.29 -26.60
N PHE A 41 11.97 -5.00 -25.52
CA PHE A 41 10.78 -5.78 -25.16
C PHE A 41 9.62 -5.55 -26.14
N THR A 42 9.50 -4.34 -26.68
CA THR A 42 8.47 -4.02 -27.67
C THR A 42 8.64 -4.85 -28.93
N THR A 43 9.86 -4.96 -29.44
CA THR A 43 10.18 -5.73 -30.65
C THR A 43 10.13 -7.25 -30.46
N MET A 44 10.32 -7.76 -29.24
CA MET A 44 10.29 -9.20 -28.93
C MET A 44 8.87 -9.78 -28.89
N LEU A 45 7.91 -8.98 -28.42
CA LEU A 45 6.52 -9.40 -28.20
C LEU A 45 5.63 -9.09 -29.40
N GLU A 46 6.01 -8.16 -30.27
CA GLU A 46 5.31 -7.86 -31.51
C GLU A 46 5.50 -8.98 -32.55
N LYS A 47 4.39 -9.58 -33.01
CA LYS A 47 4.39 -10.67 -34.00
C LYS A 47 4.26 -10.21 -35.47
N GLY A 48 4.19 -8.91 -35.74
CA GLY A 48 4.11 -8.39 -37.11
C GLY A 48 3.57 -6.95 -37.17
N VAL A 49 3.33 -6.48 -38.41
CA VAL A 49 2.93 -5.09 -38.70
C VAL A 49 1.54 -4.72 -38.18
N ASP A 50 0.66 -5.71 -37.99
CA ASP A 50 -0.71 -5.53 -37.48
C ASP A 50 -0.85 -5.80 -35.97
N ASP A 51 0.25 -5.85 -35.23
CA ASP A 51 0.21 -6.14 -33.80
C ASP A 51 -0.15 -4.89 -32.97
N PHE A 52 -1.21 -5.00 -32.17
CA PHE A 52 -1.69 -3.92 -31.30
C PHE A 52 -1.15 -4.01 -29.86
N THR A 53 -0.12 -4.84 -29.64
CA THR A 53 0.43 -5.13 -28.31
C THR A 53 0.92 -3.87 -27.58
N VAL A 54 1.63 -2.96 -28.25
CA VAL A 54 2.11 -1.71 -27.59
C VAL A 54 0.94 -0.81 -27.18
N ALA A 55 -0.10 -0.70 -28.00
CA ALA A 55 -1.29 0.07 -27.67
C ALA A 55 -2.06 -0.55 -26.49
N ASN A 56 -2.19 -1.88 -26.44
CA ASN A 56 -2.78 -2.59 -25.31
C ASN A 56 -2.00 -2.39 -24.01
N MET A 57 -0.67 -2.46 -24.04
CA MET A 57 0.17 -2.23 -22.87
C MET A 57 0.01 -0.81 -22.32
N ARG A 58 -0.06 0.21 -23.20
CA ARG A 58 -0.36 1.59 -22.81
C ARG A 58 -1.77 1.72 -22.20
N PHE A 59 -2.77 1.08 -22.80
CA PHE A 59 -4.13 1.08 -22.25
C PHE A 59 -4.17 0.52 -20.83
N PHE A 60 -3.56 -0.64 -20.59
CA PHE A 60 -3.48 -1.23 -19.25
C PHE A 60 -2.68 -0.37 -18.28
N HIS A 61 -1.59 0.27 -18.73
CA HIS A 61 -0.81 1.19 -17.91
C HIS A 61 -1.65 2.37 -17.43
N PHE A 62 -2.36 3.06 -18.34
CA PHE A 62 -3.21 4.19 -17.98
C PHE A 62 -4.41 3.76 -17.12
N ALA A 63 -5.07 2.65 -17.45
CA ALA A 63 -6.18 2.12 -16.65
C ALA A 63 -5.72 1.79 -15.21
N ALA A 64 -4.59 1.10 -15.06
CA ALA A 64 -4.00 0.83 -13.74
C ALA A 64 -3.58 2.12 -13.03
N GLY A 65 -3.10 3.13 -13.75
CA GLY A 65 -2.79 4.46 -13.21
C GLY A 65 -4.02 5.16 -12.63
N TYR A 66 -5.16 5.12 -13.31
CA TYR A 66 -6.42 5.66 -12.78
C TYR A 66 -6.94 4.88 -11.57
N CYS A 67 -6.85 3.54 -11.58
CA CYS A 67 -7.19 2.72 -10.41
C CYS A 67 -6.29 3.03 -9.21
N PHE A 68 -4.98 3.18 -9.44
CA PHE A 68 -4.00 3.56 -8.43
C PHE A 68 -4.32 4.94 -7.85
N MET A 69 -4.59 5.93 -8.71
CA MET A 69 -5.01 7.27 -8.28
C MET A 69 -6.27 7.23 -7.42
N GLY A 70 -7.29 6.47 -7.84
CA GLY A 70 -8.51 6.27 -7.05
C GLY A 70 -8.24 5.64 -5.68
N ALA A 71 -7.37 4.64 -5.62
CA ALA A 71 -6.96 4.02 -4.36
C ALA A 71 -6.19 5.00 -3.45
N VAL A 72 -5.34 5.86 -4.01
CA VAL A 72 -4.64 6.93 -3.30
C VAL A 72 -5.63 7.94 -2.72
N ILE A 73 -6.62 8.38 -3.49
CA ILE A 73 -7.65 9.31 -3.02
C ILE A 73 -8.48 8.67 -1.89
N ALA A 74 -8.90 7.42 -2.06
CA ALA A 74 -9.60 6.68 -1.01
C ALA A 74 -8.73 6.50 0.25
N ARG A 75 -7.40 6.39 0.09
CA ARG A 75 -6.46 6.36 1.21
C ARG A 75 -6.39 7.69 1.94
N PHE A 76 -6.32 8.80 1.21
CA PHE A 76 -6.38 10.14 1.81
C PHE A 76 -7.70 10.33 2.57
N TYR A 77 -8.82 9.88 2.04
CA TYR A 77 -10.11 9.92 2.75
C TYR A 77 -10.06 9.20 4.10
N LEU A 78 -9.51 7.98 4.14
CA LEU A 78 -9.36 7.20 5.38
C LEU A 78 -8.45 7.89 6.41
N TRP A 79 -7.47 8.69 6.00
CA TRP A 79 -6.61 9.41 6.94
C TRP A 79 -7.35 10.42 7.81
N PHE A 80 -8.45 11.01 7.29
CA PHE A 80 -9.27 11.99 8.01
C PHE A 80 -10.50 11.34 8.66
N PHE A 81 -11.19 10.46 7.93
CA PHE A 81 -12.49 9.90 8.32
C PHE A 81 -12.47 8.40 8.67
N GLY A 82 -11.30 7.75 8.60
CA GLY A 82 -11.15 6.34 8.90
C GLY A 82 -11.19 6.02 10.40
N ASN A 83 -11.13 4.72 10.69
CA ASN A 83 -11.09 4.21 12.06
C ASN A 83 -9.87 4.74 12.84
N ARG A 84 -9.86 4.59 14.17
CA ARG A 84 -8.78 5.09 15.05
C ARG A 84 -7.38 4.76 14.50
N GLN A 85 -7.18 3.53 14.01
CA GLN A 85 -5.92 3.05 13.43
C GLN A 85 -5.65 3.45 11.97
N GLU A 86 -6.69 3.87 11.24
CA GLU A 86 -6.59 4.24 9.82
C GLU A 86 -6.28 5.74 9.66
N ARG A 87 -6.44 6.51 10.74
CA ARG A 87 -6.13 7.94 10.80
C ARG A 87 -4.62 8.18 10.75
N ILE A 88 -4.25 9.28 10.11
CA ILE A 88 -2.86 9.73 10.02
C ILE A 88 -2.22 9.95 11.40
N THR A 89 -3.03 10.34 12.38
CA THR A 89 -2.59 10.61 13.75
C THR A 89 -2.14 9.36 14.49
N ASP A 90 -2.56 8.16 14.09
CA ASP A 90 -2.14 6.88 14.67
C ASP A 90 -1.15 6.14 13.78
N ALA A 91 -1.25 6.28 12.46
CA ALA A 91 -0.33 5.65 11.51
C ALA A 91 1.06 6.31 11.48
N LEU A 92 1.15 7.63 11.68
CA LEU A 92 2.42 8.37 11.66
C LEU A 92 2.78 8.90 13.07
N PRO A 93 4.07 9.05 13.38
CA PRO A 93 4.55 9.62 14.64
C PRO A 93 4.39 11.15 14.66
N VAL A 94 3.17 11.64 14.47
CA VAL A 94 2.88 13.09 14.39
C VAL A 94 2.72 13.70 15.78
N THR A 95 2.13 12.96 16.73
CA THR A 95 1.92 13.42 18.10
C THR A 95 3.10 13.06 19.00
N LYS A 96 3.40 13.88 20.01
CA LYS A 96 4.44 13.58 21.02
C LYS A 96 4.25 12.21 21.67
N ARG A 97 2.99 11.80 21.88
CA ARG A 97 2.60 10.47 22.36
C ARG A 97 3.07 9.38 21.39
N ASN A 98 2.76 9.52 20.10
CA ASN A 98 3.10 8.50 19.11
C ASN A 98 4.59 8.40 18.83
N ILE A 99 5.33 9.51 18.90
CA ILE A 99 6.80 9.50 18.83
C ILE A 99 7.37 8.68 20.00
N LYS A 100 6.88 8.90 21.23
CA LYS A 100 7.31 8.13 22.40
C LYS A 100 6.96 6.64 22.26
N ASN A 101 5.76 6.33 21.77
CA ASN A 101 5.35 4.95 21.49
C ASN A 101 6.19 4.30 20.38
N PHE A 102 6.56 5.05 19.34
CA PHE A 102 7.39 4.59 18.23
C PHE A 102 8.81 4.23 18.70
N TRP A 103 9.47 5.13 19.43
CA TRP A 103 10.78 4.86 20.03
C TRP A 103 10.73 3.74 21.06
N GLY A 104 9.68 3.68 21.87
CA GLY A 104 9.46 2.57 22.82
C GLY A 104 9.32 1.23 22.11
N ALA A 105 8.61 1.18 20.97
CA ALA A 105 8.48 -0.02 20.16
C ALA A 105 9.80 -0.43 19.51
N ILE A 106 10.56 0.52 18.94
CA ILE A 106 11.88 0.24 18.35
C ILE A 106 12.83 -0.37 19.39
N LEU A 107 12.96 0.26 20.56
CA LEU A 107 13.86 -0.21 21.61
C LEU A 107 13.44 -1.60 22.15
N ASN A 108 12.15 -1.91 22.13
CA ASN A 108 11.63 -3.21 22.51
C ASN A 108 11.93 -4.29 21.45
N TYR A 109 11.69 -3.99 20.17
CA TYR A 109 12.00 -4.94 19.08
C TYR A 109 13.51 -5.13 18.85
N LEU A 110 14.33 -4.14 19.19
CA LEU A 110 15.79 -4.26 19.23
C LEU A 110 16.32 -4.88 20.53
N TYR A 111 15.42 -5.30 21.44
CA TYR A 111 15.76 -5.90 22.74
C TYR A 111 16.63 -5.04 23.66
N VAL A 112 16.69 -3.72 23.42
CA VAL A 112 17.41 -2.76 24.27
C VAL A 112 16.61 -2.44 25.53
N LYS A 113 15.27 -2.40 25.45
CA LYS A 113 14.39 -2.09 26.58
C LYS A 113 13.17 -3.01 26.60
N PHE A 114 13.01 -3.80 27.65
CA PHE A 114 11.91 -4.76 27.74
C PHE A 114 10.58 -4.09 28.12
N HIS A 115 9.56 -4.42 27.31
CA HIS A 115 8.13 -4.22 27.54
C HIS A 115 7.66 -2.80 27.95
N VAL A 116 7.42 -1.95 26.94
CA VAL A 116 6.65 -0.72 27.11
C VAL A 116 5.22 -0.97 26.59
N PRO A 117 4.20 -1.09 27.45
CA PRO A 117 2.82 -1.22 26.97
C PRO A 117 2.44 0.02 26.16
N ARG A 118 1.80 -0.18 25.00
CA ARG A 118 1.35 0.93 24.14
C ARG A 118 0.43 1.83 24.96
N LEU A 119 0.83 3.09 25.16
CA LEU A 119 -0.02 4.10 25.77
C LEU A 119 -1.19 4.34 24.81
N GLY A 120 -2.37 3.84 25.19
CA GLY A 120 -3.62 3.84 24.42
C GLY A 120 -4.11 5.23 24.05
#